data_AF-A0A804LKH4-F1
#
_entry.id   AF-A0A804LKH4-F1
#
_cell.length_a   1.000
_cell.length_b   1.000
_cell.length_c   1.000
_cell.angle_alpha   90.00
_cell.angle_beta   90.00
_cell.angle_gamma   90.00
#
_symmetry.space_group_name_H-M   'P 1'
#
loop_
_entity.id
_entity.type
_entity.pdbx_description
1 polymer ?
#
loop_
_entity_poly.entity_id
_entity_poly.type
_entity_poly.pdbx_seq_one_letter_code
_entity_poly.pdbx_strand_id
1 'polypeptide(L)'
;MASISPSLHHPCNSRTGFLGKTHGTRPRLFSAGRVGFVRTLVECKESRIGKQPIEVPPNVTLTLEEQFVKAKGPLGELSLSFPGDVKIVKEESGNLRVYKTAETKRANQMHGLFR
;
A
#
# COMPACT_ATOMS: atom_id res chain seq x y z
N MET A 1 -28.70 -6.67 52.13
CA MET A 1 -28.02 -7.98 52.21
C MET A 1 -28.37 -8.77 50.95
N ALA A 2 -27.59 -8.61 49.88
CA ALA A 2 -27.77 -9.36 48.64
C ALA A 2 -26.42 -10.01 48.32
N SER A 3 -26.38 -11.34 48.35
CA SER A 3 -25.23 -12.19 48.11
C SER A 3 -24.92 -12.27 46.62
N ILE A 4 -23.67 -11.98 46.24
CA ILE A 4 -23.14 -12.08 44.88
C ILE A 4 -22.62 -13.51 44.68
N SER A 5 -23.18 -14.23 43.71
CA SER A 5 -22.66 -15.51 43.21
C SER A 5 -21.63 -15.27 42.11
N PRO A 6 -20.46 -15.95 42.08
CA PRO A 6 -19.49 -15.80 41.01
C PRO A 6 -19.76 -16.77 39.85
N SER A 7 -19.97 -16.26 38.64
CA SER A 7 -20.03 -17.06 37.42
C SER A 7 -18.62 -17.35 36.87
N LEU A 8 -18.26 -18.64 36.81
CA LEU A 8 -17.02 -19.16 36.23
C LEU A 8 -16.95 -18.90 34.71
N HIS A 9 -16.02 -18.04 34.30
CA HIS A 9 -15.63 -17.89 32.90
C HIS A 9 -14.81 -19.10 32.44
N HIS A 10 -15.33 -19.85 31.45
CA HIS A 10 -14.55 -20.81 30.68
C HIS A 10 -13.87 -20.09 29.50
N PRO A 11 -12.54 -20.14 29.35
CA PRO A 11 -11.90 -19.70 28.12
C PRO A 11 -12.08 -20.76 27.02
N CYS A 12 -12.80 -20.41 25.97
CA CYS A 12 -12.87 -21.20 24.73
C CYS A 12 -11.53 -21.10 24.00
N ASN A 13 -10.80 -22.22 23.90
CA ASN A 13 -9.57 -22.33 23.12
C ASN A 13 -9.82 -23.25 21.93
N SER A 14 -10.36 -22.71 20.84
CA SER A 14 -10.50 -23.44 19.57
C SER A 14 -9.28 -23.21 18.68
N ARG A 15 -8.13 -23.81 19.05
CA ARG A 15 -7.04 -24.08 18.11
C ARG A 15 -7.39 -25.33 17.31
N THR A 16 -8.08 -25.18 16.19
CA THR A 16 -8.16 -26.24 15.20
C THR A 16 -6.81 -26.38 14.51
N GLY A 17 -6.02 -27.37 14.92
CA GLY A 17 -4.79 -27.74 14.25
C GLY A 17 -5.09 -28.31 12.87
N PHE A 18 -4.73 -27.57 11.83
CA PHE A 18 -4.76 -28.09 10.46
C PHE A 18 -3.59 -29.07 10.30
N LEU A 19 -3.84 -30.37 10.41
CA LEU A 19 -2.84 -31.41 10.18
C LEU A 19 -2.69 -31.67 8.67
N GLY A 20 -2.02 -30.73 7.99
CA GLY A 20 -1.62 -30.92 6.60
C GLY A 20 -0.56 -32.01 6.49
N LYS A 21 -0.83 -33.04 5.68
CA LYS A 21 0.13 -34.08 5.32
C LYS A 21 1.31 -33.43 4.58
N THR A 22 2.48 -33.36 5.22
CA THR A 22 3.72 -32.95 4.55
C THR A 22 4.18 -34.07 3.63
N HIS A 23 3.93 -33.94 2.33
CA HIS A 23 4.61 -34.77 1.34
C HIS A 23 6.11 -34.45 1.42
N GLY A 24 6.90 -35.45 1.78
CA GLY A 24 8.31 -35.33 2.09
C GLY A 24 9.10 -34.71 0.95
N THR A 25 9.39 -33.42 1.06
CA THR A 25 10.49 -32.78 0.37
C THR A 25 11.57 -32.56 1.43
N ARG A 26 12.65 -33.35 1.35
CA ARG A 26 13.85 -33.09 2.13
C ARG A 26 14.48 -31.81 1.57
N PRO A 27 14.53 -30.68 2.29
CA PRO A 27 15.36 -29.59 1.85
C PRO A 27 16.81 -30.10 1.92
N ARG A 28 17.50 -30.14 0.78
CA ARG A 28 18.97 -30.23 0.80
C ARG A 28 19.44 -29.07 1.66
N LEU A 29 20.18 -29.37 2.72
CA LEU A 29 20.90 -28.38 3.51
C LEU A 29 21.92 -27.72 2.57
N PHE A 30 21.49 -26.67 1.88
CA PHE A 30 22.42 -25.78 1.21
C PHE A 30 23.29 -25.19 2.30
N SER A 31 24.60 -25.39 2.18
CA SER A 31 25.59 -24.77 3.06
C SER A 31 25.31 -23.28 3.07
N ALA A 32 24.90 -22.78 4.24
CA ALA A 32 24.68 -21.37 4.47
C ALA A 32 26.03 -20.66 4.37
N GLY A 33 26.42 -20.30 3.15
CA GLY A 33 27.42 -19.27 2.93
C GLY A 33 26.95 -18.03 3.68
N ARG A 34 27.80 -17.51 4.57
CA ARG A 34 27.60 -16.21 5.19
C ARG A 34 27.58 -15.17 4.07
N VAL A 35 26.42 -14.95 3.48
CA VAL A 35 26.16 -13.76 2.68
C VAL A 35 26.12 -12.64 3.71
N GLY A 36 27.27 -11.99 3.89
CA GLY A 36 27.35 -10.74 4.63
C GLY A 36 26.24 -9.85 4.10
N PHE A 37 25.35 -9.44 5.00
CA PHE A 37 24.27 -8.51 4.67
C PHE A 37 24.94 -7.17 4.38
N VAL A 38 25.45 -7.01 3.16
CA VAL A 38 25.82 -5.70 2.63
C VAL A 38 24.54 -4.91 2.76
N ARG A 39 24.55 -3.88 3.60
CA ARG A 39 23.48 -2.89 3.64
C ARG A 39 23.48 -2.27 2.25
N THR A 40 22.76 -2.86 1.31
CA THR A 40 22.51 -2.25 0.02
C THR A 40 21.89 -0.91 0.37
N LEU A 41 22.55 0.17 -0.01
CA LEU A 41 21.95 1.50 0.06
C LEU A 41 20.72 1.37 -0.83
N VAL A 42 19.54 1.23 -0.21
CA VAL A 42 18.30 0.94 -0.95
C VAL A 42 17.99 2.17 -1.76
N GLU A 43 18.45 2.16 -3.00
CA GLU A 43 18.09 3.15 -3.99
C GLU A 43 16.57 3.09 -4.17
N CYS A 44 15.90 4.18 -3.80
CA CYS A 44 14.44 4.27 -3.87
C CYS A 44 14.01 4.46 -5.33
N LYS A 45 14.04 3.35 -6.08
CA LYS A 45 13.50 3.24 -7.44
C LYS A 45 11.99 3.49 -7.45
N GLU A 46 11.45 3.78 -8.63
CA GLU A 46 10.02 3.99 -8.84
C GLU A 46 9.18 2.80 -8.35
N SER A 47 8.05 3.10 -7.68
CA SER A 47 7.10 2.07 -7.27
C SER A 47 6.47 1.41 -8.49
N ARG A 48 6.37 0.07 -8.49
CA ARG A 48 5.64 -0.66 -9.54
C ARG A 48 4.17 -0.22 -9.64
N ILE A 49 3.59 0.12 -8.49
CA ILE A 49 2.22 0.64 -8.42
C ILE A 49 2.22 2.07 -8.95
N GLY A 50 3.06 2.97 -8.45
CA GLY A 50 3.02 4.38 -8.90
C GLY A 50 3.43 4.59 -10.38
N LYS A 51 4.06 3.61 -11.03
CA LYS A 51 4.46 3.68 -12.45
C LYS A 51 3.30 3.62 -13.43
N GLN A 52 2.24 2.89 -13.12
CA GLN A 52 1.17 2.72 -14.11
C GLN A 52 0.36 4.04 -14.23
N PRO A 53 -0.23 4.34 -15.39
CA PRO A 53 -1.02 5.57 -15.59
C PRO A 53 -2.47 5.40 -15.09
N ILE A 54 -3.14 6.49 -14.75
CA ILE A 54 -4.56 6.51 -14.41
C ILE A 54 -5.32 7.08 -15.62
N GLU A 55 -6.16 6.28 -16.25
CA GLU A 55 -7.00 6.73 -17.36
C GLU A 55 -8.21 7.49 -16.81
N VAL A 56 -8.44 8.71 -17.28
CA VAL A 56 -9.56 9.54 -16.82
C VAL A 56 -10.72 9.40 -17.80
N PRO A 57 -11.88 8.88 -17.37
CA PRO A 57 -13.05 8.79 -18.24
C PRO A 57 -13.56 10.19 -18.63
N PRO A 58 -14.17 10.34 -19.81
CA PRO A 58 -14.58 11.66 -20.35
C PRO A 58 -15.65 12.36 -19.50
N ASN A 59 -16.39 11.61 -18.69
CA ASN A 59 -17.46 12.12 -17.83
C ASN A 59 -16.94 12.76 -16.52
N VAL A 60 -15.62 12.80 -16.31
CA VAL A 60 -15.00 13.33 -15.10
C VAL A 60 -14.14 14.53 -15.43
N THR A 61 -14.43 15.65 -14.78
CA THR A 61 -13.63 16.87 -14.88
C THR A 61 -12.69 16.96 -13.69
N LEU A 62 -11.40 17.18 -13.95
CA LEU A 62 -10.37 17.29 -12.93
C LEU A 62 -9.83 18.72 -12.87
N THR A 63 -9.82 19.29 -11.68
CA THR A 63 -9.11 20.54 -11.38
C THR A 63 -7.91 20.22 -10.49
N LEU A 64 -6.71 20.50 -11.00
CA LEU A 64 -5.44 20.31 -10.31
C LEU A 64 -4.97 21.68 -9.79
N GLU A 65 -4.92 21.85 -8.48
CA GLU A 65 -4.49 23.07 -7.78
C GLU A 65 -3.23 22.74 -6.96
N GLU A 66 -2.04 22.74 -7.56
CA GLU A 66 -0.73 22.39 -6.95
C GLU A 66 -0.71 21.09 -6.10
N GLN A 67 -1.23 21.14 -4.87
CA GLN A 67 -1.33 20.06 -3.90
C GLN A 67 -2.78 19.60 -3.63
N PHE A 68 -3.77 20.23 -4.25
CA PHE A 68 -5.18 19.86 -4.14
C PHE A 68 -5.69 19.34 -5.48
N VAL A 69 -6.44 18.25 -5.43
CA VAL A 69 -7.14 17.72 -6.59
C VAL A 69 -8.61 17.67 -6.27
N LYS A 70 -9.42 18.22 -7.17
CA LYS A 70 -10.87 18.06 -7.13
C LYS A 70 -11.31 17.34 -8.40
N ALA A 71 -12.11 16.30 -8.22
CA ALA A 71 -12.69 15.52 -9.29
C ALA A 71 -14.21 15.70 -9.23
N LYS A 72 -14.79 16.22 -10.32
CA LYS A 72 -16.24 16.34 -10.49
C LYS A 72 -16.71 15.27 -11.45
N GLY A 73 -17.65 14.44 -11.00
CA GLY A 73 -18.27 13.40 -11.79
C GLY A 73 -19.80 13.49 -11.75
N PRO A 74 -20.50 12.53 -12.38
CA PRO A 74 -21.96 12.55 -12.46
C PRO A 74 -22.65 12.38 -11.11
N LEU A 75 -21.98 11.77 -10.13
CA LEU A 75 -22.53 11.46 -8.81
C LEU A 75 -22.12 12.47 -7.73
N GLY A 76 -21.34 13.49 -8.07
CA GLY A 76 -20.88 14.52 -7.12
C GLY A 76 -19.42 14.91 -7.31
N GLU A 77 -18.84 15.50 -6.27
CA GLU A 77 -17.47 15.99 -6.25
C GLU A 77 -16.66 15.36 -5.11
N LEU A 78 -15.38 15.09 -5.38
CA LEU A 78 -14.41 14.61 -4.40
C LEU A 78 -13.21 15.54 -4.40
N SER A 79 -12.71 15.86 -3.20
CA SER A 79 -11.53 16.70 -2.99
C SER A 79 -10.51 15.98 -2.13
N LEU A 80 -9.26 15.91 -2.58
CA LEU A 80 -8.15 15.31 -1.85
C LEU A 80 -6.94 16.25 -1.84
N SER A 81 -6.22 16.24 -0.72
CA SER A 81 -4.99 17.01 -0.52
C SER A 81 -3.78 16.06 -0.51
N PHE A 82 -2.72 16.48 -1.19
CA PHE A 82 -1.50 15.70 -1.39
C PHE A 82 -0.33 16.36 -0.65
N PRO A 83 0.56 15.56 -0.06
CA PRO A 83 1.81 16.07 0.47
C PRO A 83 2.74 16.50 -0.68
N GLY A 84 3.59 17.52 -0.46
CA GLY A 84 4.56 18.01 -1.45
C GLY A 84 5.64 17.02 -1.90
N ASP A 85 5.66 15.83 -1.30
CA ASP A 85 6.50 14.70 -1.71
C ASP A 85 6.10 14.12 -3.08
N VAL A 86 4.87 14.42 -3.55
CA VAL A 86 4.25 13.87 -4.75
C VAL A 86 3.73 14.98 -5.66
N LYS A 87 3.92 14.82 -6.97
CA LYS A 87 3.45 15.74 -8.01
C LYS A 87 2.54 15.00 -9.00
N ILE A 88 1.41 15.58 -9.34
CA ILE A 88 0.46 15.01 -10.31
C ILE A 88 0.57 15.78 -11.61
N VAL A 89 0.67 15.06 -12.73
CA VAL A 89 0.77 15.65 -14.07
C VAL A 89 -0.28 14.99 -14.95
N LYS A 90 -1.00 15.82 -15.70
CA LYS A 90 -1.94 15.38 -16.74
C LYS A 90 -1.18 15.29 -18.06
N GLU A 91 -1.15 14.11 -18.66
CA GLU A 91 -0.59 13.87 -19.99
C GLU A 91 -1.59 14.26 -21.08
N GLU A 92 -1.08 14.62 -22.26
CA GLU A 92 -1.90 14.99 -23.43
C GLU A 92 -2.80 13.85 -23.91
N SER A 93 -2.41 12.60 -23.66
CA SER A 93 -3.21 11.41 -23.99
C SER A 93 -4.46 11.25 -23.13
N GLY A 94 -4.73 12.16 -22.18
CA GLY A 94 -5.86 12.07 -21.25
C GLY A 94 -5.57 11.26 -19.98
N ASN A 95 -4.33 10.79 -19.83
CA ASN A 95 -3.88 10.03 -18.67
C ASN A 95 -3.37 10.94 -17.57
N LEU A 96 -3.61 10.57 -16.32
CA LEU A 96 -2.94 11.14 -15.16
C LEU A 96 -1.75 10.26 -14.78
N ARG A 97 -0.61 10.91 -14.54
CA ARG A 97 0.56 10.28 -13.94
C ARG A 97 0.98 10.98 -12.67
N VAL A 98 1.39 10.16 -11.71
CA VAL A 98 1.89 10.60 -10.41
C VAL A 98 3.41 10.47 -10.43
N TYR A 99 4.11 11.53 -10.05
CA TYR A 99 5.56 11.63 -9.96
C TYR A 99 6.00 11.88 -8.52
N LYS A 100 7.19 11.41 -8.17
CA LYS A 100 7.84 11.72 -6.88
C LYS A 100 8.66 13.01 -7.02
N THR A 101 8.64 13.85 -6.00
CA THR A 101 9.45 15.09 -5.96
C THR A 101 10.90 14.80 -5.55
N ALA A 102 11.11 13.78 -4.71
CA ALA A 102 12.44 13.40 -4.19
C ALA A 102 12.61 11.87 -4.14
N GLU A 103 13.87 11.41 -4.08
CA GLU A 103 14.21 9.99 -4.00
C GLU A 103 14.31 9.47 -2.56
N THR A 104 13.37 9.88 -1.72
CA THR A 104 13.31 9.45 -0.32
C THR A 104 12.40 8.23 -0.16
N LYS A 105 12.64 7.45 0.91
CA LYS A 105 11.76 6.33 1.28
C LYS A 105 10.31 6.78 1.48
N ARG A 106 10.12 7.97 2.06
CA ARG A 106 8.80 8.58 2.29
C ARG A 106 8.12 8.90 0.96
N ALA A 107 8.80 9.57 0.04
CA ALA A 107 8.25 9.89 -1.27
C ALA A 107 7.85 8.62 -2.06
N ASN A 108 8.63 7.54 -1.95
CA ASN A 108 8.29 6.27 -2.58
C ASN A 108 7.02 5.61 -1.98
N GLN A 109 6.86 5.69 -0.66
CA GLN A 109 5.63 5.23 0.02
C GLN A 109 4.42 6.04 -0.41
N MET A 110 4.54 7.37 -0.45
CA MET A 110 3.45 8.27 -0.87
C MET A 110 3.10 8.07 -2.34
N HIS A 111 4.10 7.92 -3.21
CA HIS A 111 3.89 7.67 -4.64
C HIS A 111 3.06 6.42 -4.90
N GLY A 112 3.28 5.35 -4.13
CA GLY A 112 2.48 4.13 -4.23
C GLY A 112 1.07 4.26 -3.64
N LEU A 113 0.88 5.08 -2.61
CA LEU A 113 -0.40 5.25 -1.90
C LEU A 113 -1.41 6.09 -2.70
N PHE A 114 -0.95 7.14 -3.36
CA PHE A 114 -1.79 8.16 -4.00
C PHE A 114 -2.13 7.86 -5.47
N ARG A 115 -1.75 6.67 -5.95
CA ARG A 115 -1.99 6.17 -7.30
C ARG A 115 -3.37 5.54 -7.42
#